data_AF-A0A951QTV7-F1
#
_entry.id   AF-A0A951QTV7-F1
#
_cell.length_a   1.000
_cell.length_b   1.000
_cell.length_c   1.000
_cell.angle_alpha   90.00
_cell.angle_beta   90.00
_cell.angle_gamma   90.00
#
_symmetry.space_group_name_H-M   'P 1'
#
loop_
_entity.id
_entity.type
_entity.pdbx_description
1 polymer ?
#
loop_
_entity_poly.entity_id
_entity_poly.type
_entity_poly.pdbx_seq_one_letter_code
_entity_poly.pdbx_strand_id
1 'polypeptide(L)'
;MPEINPSEANSKKITAGICALLIGCLGVHKFILGYTTEGLIMLLVTVLTCGFGGAVMGIIGLVEGILYLTKTDEEFLNTYMVNKKGWL
;
A
#
# COMPACT_ATOMS: atom_id res chain seq x y z
N MET A 1 -7.14 8.56 20.76
CA MET A 1 -6.87 8.43 19.31
C MET A 1 -5.45 8.93 19.15
N PRO A 2 -4.49 8.19 18.57
CA PRO A 2 -3.22 8.82 18.22
C PRO A 2 -3.57 10.01 17.32
N GLU A 3 -3.16 11.22 17.69
CA GLU A 3 -3.30 12.38 16.82
C GLU A 3 -2.41 12.12 15.61
N ILE A 4 -3.00 11.61 14.52
CA ILE A 4 -2.27 11.44 13.27
C ILE A 4 -2.03 12.84 12.75
N ASN A 5 -0.79 13.30 12.88
CA ASN A 5 -0.36 14.57 12.34
C ASN A 5 -0.61 14.56 10.81
N PRO A 6 -1.29 15.56 10.22
CA PRO A 6 -1.50 15.65 8.78
C PRO A 6 -0.21 15.47 7.96
N SER A 7 0.92 15.95 8.49
CA SER A 7 2.25 15.78 7.89
C SER A 7 2.72 14.32 7.85
N GLU A 8 2.42 13.54 8.90
CA GLU A 8 2.75 12.11 8.95
C GLU A 8 1.92 11.32 7.93
N ALA A 9 0.65 11.67 7.79
CA ALA A 9 -0.25 11.05 6.82
C ALA A 9 0.21 11.28 5.39
N ASN A 10 0.59 12.52 5.06
CA ASN A 10 1.15 12.88 3.76
C ASN A 10 2.46 12.11 3.50
N SER A 11 3.36 12.06 4.49
CA SER A 11 4.63 11.33 4.38
C SER A 11 4.39 9.84 4.07
N LYS A 12 3.53 9.18 4.84
CA LYS A 12 3.16 7.77 4.63
C LYS A 12 2.48 7.55 3.28
N LYS A 13 1.62 8.47 2.83
CA LYS A 13 0.98 8.43 1.51
C LYS A 13 2.01 8.42 0.39
N ILE A 14 2.95 9.36 0.43
CA ILE A 14 3.99 9.48 -0.59
C ILE A 14 4.91 8.25 -0.56
N THR A 15 5.38 7.83 0.62
CA THR A 15 6.25 6.64 0.72
C THR A 15 5.53 5.37 0.27
N ALA A 16 4.29 5.13 0.73
CA ALA A 16 3.52 3.95 0.32
C ALA A 16 3.21 3.99 -1.18
N GLY A 17 2.83 5.14 -1.75
CA GLY A 17 2.56 5.30 -3.17
C GLY A 17 3.78 5.02 -4.05
N ILE A 18 4.94 5.60 -3.71
CA ILE A 18 6.19 5.38 -4.47
C ILE A 18 6.65 3.92 -4.34
N CYS A 19 6.61 3.34 -3.14
CA CYS A 19 6.95 1.93 -2.95
C CYS A 19 6.03 1.01 -3.76
N ALA A 20 4.73 1.34 -3.84
CA ALA A 20 3.76 0.57 -4.62
C ALA A 20 4.05 0.65 -6.14
N LEU A 21 4.49 1.81 -6.65
CA LEU A 21 4.88 1.96 -8.06
C LEU A 21 6.17 1.21 -8.42
N LEU A 22 7.19 1.26 -7.57
CA LEU A 22 8.50 0.68 -7.88
C LEU A 22 8.60 -0.81 -7.56
N ILE A 23 8.03 -1.22 -6.43
CA ILE A 23 8.18 -2.57 -5.85
C ILE A 23 6.84 -3.13 -5.34
N GLY A 24 5.72 -2.70 -5.93
CA GLY A 24 4.37 -3.11 -5.52
C GLY A 24 4.11 -4.61 -5.64
N CYS A 25 4.80 -5.32 -6.53
CA CYS A 25 4.69 -6.77 -6.68
C CYS A 25 5.12 -7.55 -5.42
N LEU A 26 5.90 -6.93 -4.54
CA LEU A 26 6.33 -7.51 -3.27
C LEU A 26 5.39 -7.16 -2.10
N GLY A 27 4.49 -6.19 -2.27
CA GLY A 27 3.57 -5.73 -1.22
C GLY A 27 4.17 -4.84 -0.14
N VAL A 28 5.37 -4.28 -0.34
CA VAL A 28 6.09 -3.47 0.67
C VAL A 28 5.26 -2.27 1.14
N HIS A 29 4.51 -1.65 0.24
CA HIS A 29 3.64 -0.51 0.52
C HIS A 29 2.55 -0.81 1.56
N LYS A 30 2.12 -2.06 1.69
CA LYS A 30 1.15 -2.48 2.72
C LYS A 30 1.76 -2.45 4.12
N PHE A 31 3.00 -2.88 4.27
CA PHE A 31 3.69 -2.86 5.56
C PHE A 31 3.91 -1.44 6.07
N ILE A 32 4.13 -0.47 5.17
CA ILE A 32 4.27 0.96 5.52
C ILE A 32 3.00 1.52 6.21
N LEU A 33 1.83 1.01 5.81
CA LEU A 33 0.53 1.37 6.35
C LEU A 33 0.11 0.51 7.56
N GLY A 34 0.93 -0.47 7.94
CA GLY A 34 0.66 -1.44 9.00
C GLY A 34 -0.30 -2.55 8.59
N TYR A 35 -0.45 -2.81 7.29
CA TYR A 35 -1.24 -3.92 6.73
C TYR A 35 -0.37 -5.17 6.57
N THR A 36 0.09 -5.71 7.69
CA THR A 36 1.06 -6.83 7.71
C THR A 36 0.48 -8.09 7.05
N THR A 37 -0.80 -8.38 7.26
CA THR A 37 -1.46 -9.56 6.70
C THR A 37 -1.55 -9.48 5.19
N GLU A 38 -1.99 -8.34 4.66
CA GLU A 38 -2.14 -8.07 3.23
C GLU A 38 -0.78 -8.05 2.52
N GLY A 39 0.20 -7.37 3.11
CA GLY A 39 1.58 -7.38 2.62
C GLY A 39 2.17 -8.78 2.59
N LEU A 40 1.91 -9.60 3.62
CA LEU A 40 2.37 -10.99 3.66
C LEU A 40 1.68 -11.85 2.60
N ILE A 41 0.39 -11.64 2.34
CA ILE A 41 -0.33 -12.32 1.26
C ILE A 41 0.30 -11.98 -0.09
N MET A 42 0.56 -10.70 -0.39
CA MET A 42 1.23 -10.31 -1.64
C MET A 42 2.61 -10.97 -1.77
N LEU A 43 3.41 -10.94 -0.70
CA LEU A 43 4.74 -11.54 -0.68
C LEU A 43 4.68 -13.06 -0.89
N LEU A 44 3.81 -13.77 -0.16
CA LEU A 44 3.66 -15.21 -0.26
C LEU A 44 3.14 -15.62 -1.63
N VAL A 45 2.18 -14.89 -2.21
CA VAL A 45 1.71 -15.19 -3.58
C VAL A 45 2.85 -15.02 -4.57
N THR A 46 3.60 -13.93 -4.51
CA THR A 46 4.75 -13.70 -5.40
C THR A 46 5.83 -14.76 -5.21
N VAL A 47 6.15 -15.19 -3.98
CA VAL A 47 7.21 -16.17 -3.68
C VAL A 47 6.76 -17.61 -4.00
N LEU A 48 5.58 -18.03 -3.56
CA LEU A 48 5.08 -19.40 -3.76
C LEU A 48 4.78 -19.72 -5.22
N THR A 49 4.49 -18.70 -6.03
CA THR A 49 4.32 -18.86 -7.49
C THR A 49 5.64 -18.72 -8.26
N CYS A 50 6.79 -18.72 -7.57
CA CYS A 50 8.12 -18.51 -8.17
C CYS A 50 8.18 -17.21 -9.02
N GLY A 51 7.52 -16.15 -8.55
CA GLY A 51 7.45 -14.85 -9.24
C GLY A 51 6.36 -14.75 -10.32
N PHE A 52 5.69 -15.85 -10.70
CA PHE A 52 4.69 -15.83 -11.78
C PHE A 52 3.43 -15.04 -11.41
N GLY A 53 2.99 -15.16 -10.15
CA GLY A 53 1.92 -14.34 -9.57
C GLY A 53 2.32 -12.89 -9.32
N GLY A 54 3.61 -12.58 -9.42
CA GLY A 54 4.16 -11.24 -9.27
C GLY A 54 3.66 -10.26 -10.33
N ALA A 55 3.26 -10.72 -11.52
CA ALA A 55 2.66 -9.87 -12.54
C ALA A 55 1.29 -9.33 -12.08
N VAL A 56 0.42 -10.20 -11.55
CA VAL A 56 -0.90 -9.82 -11.03
C VAL A 56 -0.75 -8.93 -9.79
N MET A 57 0.12 -9.32 -8.85
CA MET A 57 0.39 -8.52 -7.66
C MET A 57 1.04 -7.17 -7.99
N GLY A 58 1.87 -7.12 -9.04
CA GLY A 58 2.46 -5.90 -9.57
C GLY A 58 1.42 -4.94 -10.14
N ILE A 59 0.43 -5.45 -10.88
CA ILE A 59 -0.68 -4.62 -11.38
C ILE A 59 -1.50 -4.07 -10.22
N ILE A 60 -1.83 -4.91 -9.22
CA ILE A 60 -2.57 -4.44 -8.02
C ILE A 60 -1.76 -3.35 -7.31
N GLY A 61 -0.48 -3.58 -7.05
CA GLY A 61 0.41 -2.60 -6.44
C GLY A 61 0.52 -1.31 -7.25
N LEU A 62 0.61 -1.39 -8.57
CA LEU A 62 0.65 -0.22 -9.45
C LEU A 62 -0.62 0.63 -9.33
N VAL A 63 -1.80 -0.01 -9.39
CA VAL A 63 -3.08 0.69 -9.27
C VAL A 63 -3.23 1.31 -7.88
N GLU A 64 -2.88 0.57 -6.82
CA GLU A 64 -2.87 1.12 -5.45
C GLU A 64 -1.90 2.29 -5.30
N GLY A 65 -0.71 2.21 -5.91
CA GLY A 65 0.26 3.29 -5.90
C GLY A 65 -0.26 4.57 -6.54
N ILE A 66 -0.87 4.47 -7.72
CA ILE A 66 -1.53 5.60 -8.38
C ILE A 66 -2.68 6.12 -7.51
N LEU A 67 -3.49 5.23 -6.94
CA LEU A 67 -4.63 5.61 -6.12
C LEU A 67 -4.21 6.34 -4.84
N TYR A 68 -3.13 5.90 -4.19
CA TYR A 68 -2.58 6.58 -3.00
C TYR A 68 -2.08 7.97 -3.36
N LEU A 69 -1.34 8.11 -4.47
CA LEU A 69 -0.76 9.39 -4.89
C LEU A 69 -1.79 10.38 -5.43
N THR A 70 -2.89 9.91 -6.00
CA THR A 70 -3.96 10.77 -6.54
C THR A 70 -5.00 11.19 -5.50
N LYS A 71 -5.04 10.54 -4.33
CA LYS A 71 -5.91 10.94 -3.22
C LYS A 71 -5.41 12.18 -2.48
N THR A 72 -6.36 12.97 -2.00
CA THR A 72 -6.08 14.04 -1.04
C THR A 72 -5.59 13.44 0.28
N ASP A 73 -4.84 14.21 1.07
CA ASP A 73 -4.26 13.73 2.32
C ASP A 73 -5.35 13.29 3.32
N GLU A 74 -6.45 14.04 3.39
CA GLU A 74 -7.58 13.75 4.26
C GLU A 74 -8.30 12.46 3.83
N GLU A 75 -8.53 12.27 2.53
CA GLU A 75 -9.16 11.03 2.03
C GLU A 75 -8.27 9.82 2.26
N PHE A 76 -6.96 9.97 2.04
CA PHE A 76 -6.00 8.89 2.27
C PHE A 76 -5.96 8.50 3.74
N LEU A 77 -5.86 9.49 4.63
CA LEU A 77 -5.88 9.29 6.08
C LEU A 77 -7.15 8.58 6.52
N ASN A 78 -8.32 9.09 6.11
CA ASN A 78 -9.59 8.49 6.49
C ASN A 78 -9.72 7.07 5.95
N THR A 79 -9.34 6.82 4.69
CA THR A 79 -9.57 5.52 4.05
C THR A 79 -8.57 4.45 4.51
N TYR A 80 -7.27 4.79 4.53
CA TYR A 80 -6.19 3.81 4.70
C TYR A 80 -5.50 3.86 6.05
N MET A 81 -5.68 4.92 6.85
CA MET A 81 -5.09 4.98 8.19
C MET A 81 -6.16 4.77 9.27
N VAL A 82 -7.33 5.41 9.12
CA VAL A 82 -8.45 5.34 10.07
C VAL A 82 -9.32 4.11 9.79
N ASN A 83 -9.89 4.00 8.58
CA ASN A 83 -10.80 2.90 8.22
C ASN A 83 -10.08 1.60 7.82
N LYS A 84 -8.75 1.63 7.73
CA LYS A 84 -7.90 0.46 7.48
C LYS A 84 -8.35 -0.37 6.25
N LYS A 85 -8.67 0.30 5.13
CA LYS A 85 -9.01 -0.37 3.86
C LYS A 85 -7.82 -1.17 3.30
N GLY A 86 -7.88 -2.50 3.39
CA GLY A 86 -6.77 -3.40 3.11
C GLY A 86 -6.38 -3.57 1.64
N TRP A 87 -7.29 -3.40 0.68
CA TRP A 87 -7.03 -3.55 -0.76
C TRP A 87 -7.80 -2.50 -1.57
N LEU A 88 -7.22 -2.05 -2.69
CA LEU A 88 -7.79 -1.10 -3.69
C LEU A 88 -8.92 -0.24 -3.14
#